data_AF-A0A2C9L2U0-F1
#
_entry.id   AF-A0A2C9L2U0-F1
#
_cell.length_a   1.000
_cell.length_b   1.000
_cell.length_c   1.000
_cell.angle_alpha   90.00
_cell.angle_beta   90.00
_cell.angle_gamma   90.00
#
_symmetry.space_group_name_H-M   'P 1'
#
loop_
_entity.id
_entity.type
_entity.pdbx_description
1 polymer ?
#
loop_
_entity_poly.entity_id
_entity_poly.type
_entity_poly.pdbx_seq_one_letter_code
_entity_poly.pdbx_strand_id
1 'polypeptide(L)'
;MKAVMTKGIAIELNPISNQVLGLVNDLRNHPGAFLIAMGAPVVISSDDPPAWLASPLSHDFYMAFMALGAVHDDLRLLKQLAMNSI
;
A
#
# COMPACT_ATOMS: atom_id res chain seq x y z
N MET A 1 -7.01 12.66 -8.07
CA MET A 1 -6.08 12.93 -6.95
C MET A 1 -6.34 14.22 -6.18
N LYS A 2 -6.46 15.41 -6.79
CA LYS A 2 -6.66 16.67 -6.05
C LYS A 2 -7.77 16.62 -4.99
N ALA A 3 -8.97 16.17 -5.37
CA ALA A 3 -10.12 16.10 -4.47
C ALA A 3 -9.89 15.13 -3.28
N VAL A 4 -9.23 13.99 -3.53
CA VAL A 4 -8.90 12.96 -2.52
C VAL A 4 -7.95 13.55 -1.48
N MET A 5 -6.88 14.21 -1.92
CA MET A 5 -5.91 14.88 -1.05
C MET A 5 -6.54 15.98 -0.23
N THR A 6 -7.32 16.87 -0.86
CA THR A 6 -7.93 18.02 -0.16
C THR A 6 -8.99 17.62 0.86
N LYS A 7 -9.64 16.48 0.65
CA LYS A 7 -10.70 15.98 1.53
C LYS A 7 -10.19 14.94 2.54
N GLY A 8 -8.91 14.57 2.49
CA GLY A 8 -8.34 13.54 3.36
C GLY A 8 -8.99 12.17 3.17
N ILE A 9 -9.44 11.83 1.96
CA ILE A 9 -10.09 10.54 1.70
C ILE A 9 -9.01 9.46 1.54
N ALA A 10 -9.00 8.47 2.41
CA ALA A 10 -8.02 7.40 2.36
C ALA A 10 -8.16 6.53 1.09
N ILE A 11 -7.03 6.10 0.54
CA ILE A 11 -6.95 5.08 -0.50
C ILE A 11 -6.49 3.77 0.14
N GLU A 12 -7.29 2.73 -0.02
CA GLU A 12 -6.96 1.37 0.40
C GLU A 12 -6.10 0.70 -0.68
N LEU A 13 -4.83 0.45 -0.37
CA LEU A 13 -3.91 -0.25 -1.26
C LEU A 13 -3.88 -1.73 -0.91
N ASN A 14 -4.05 -2.59 -1.93
CA ASN A 14 -4.01 -4.05 -1.83
C ASN A 14 -2.93 -4.61 -2.79
N PRO A 15 -1.63 -4.47 -2.46
CA PRO A 15 -0.53 -4.79 -3.37
C PRO A 15 -0.59 -6.21 -3.95
N ILE A 16 -0.87 -7.22 -3.12
CA ILE A 16 -0.88 -8.61 -3.57
C ILE A 16 -2.04 -8.87 -4.51
N SER A 17 -3.26 -8.41 -4.16
CA SER A 17 -4.43 -8.49 -5.04
C SER A 17 -4.13 -7.87 -6.42
N ASN A 18 -3.55 -6.67 -6.43
CA ASN A 18 -3.22 -5.97 -7.68
C ASN A 18 -2.21 -6.72 -8.55
N GLN A 19 -1.25 -7.42 -7.92
CA GLN A 19 -0.29 -8.25 -8.64
C GLN A 19 -0.93 -9.54 -9.17
N VAL A 20 -1.68 -10.27 -8.34
CA VAL A 20 -2.32 -11.54 -8.72
C VAL A 20 -3.37 -11.35 -9.82
N LEU A 21 -4.12 -10.24 -9.77
CA LEU A 21 -5.13 -9.89 -10.76
C LEU A 21 -4.54 -9.27 -12.04
N GLY A 22 -3.21 -9.16 -12.14
CA GLY A 22 -2.53 -8.71 -13.36
C GLY A 22 -2.62 -7.20 -13.63
N LEU A 23 -2.94 -6.38 -12.62
CA LEU A 23 -2.94 -4.91 -12.76
C LEU A 23 -1.51 -4.36 -12.80
N VAL A 24 -0.56 -5.05 -12.17
CA VAL A 24 0.87 -4.75 -12.24
C VAL A 24 1.70 -6.01 -12.07
N ASN A 25 2.67 -6.25 -12.96
CA ASN A 25 3.52 -7.44 -12.88
C ASN A 25 4.64 -7.27 -11.83
N ASP A 26 5.31 -6.12 -11.84
CA ASP A 26 6.38 -5.77 -10.91
C ASP A 26 5.90 -4.65 -9.98
N LEU A 27 5.73 -4.97 -8.69
CA LEU A 27 5.19 -4.05 -7.69
C LEU A 27 6.04 -2.80 -7.47
N ARG A 28 7.31 -2.78 -7.90
CA ARG A 28 8.12 -1.55 -7.91
C ARG A 28 7.56 -0.47 -8.85
N ASN A 29 6.73 -0.87 -9.81
CA ASN A 29 6.00 0.02 -10.72
C ASN A 29 4.57 0.33 -10.24
N HIS A 30 4.18 -0.12 -9.05
CA HIS A 30 2.84 0.08 -8.53
C HIS A 30 2.60 1.58 -8.25
N PRO A 31 1.49 2.19 -8.74
CA PRO A 31 1.23 3.63 -8.58
C PRO A 31 1.09 4.07 -7.11
N GLY A 32 0.84 3.13 -6.20
CA GLY A 32 0.90 3.34 -4.75
C GLY A 32 2.23 3.91 -4.24
N ALA A 33 3.36 3.61 -4.89
CA ALA A 33 4.66 4.22 -4.53
C ALA A 33 4.62 5.75 -4.67
N PHE A 34 4.00 6.26 -5.74
CA PHE A 34 3.81 7.69 -5.95
C PHE A 34 2.87 8.30 -4.91
N LEU A 35 1.82 7.57 -4.50
CA LEU A 35 0.90 8.04 -3.46
C LEU A 35 1.60 8.16 -2.10
N ILE A 36 2.40 7.18 -1.72
CA ILE A 36 3.21 7.21 -0.50
C ILE A 36 4.20 8.38 -0.55
N ALA A 37 4.94 8.55 -1.65
CA ALA A 37 5.93 9.62 -1.81
C ALA A 37 5.32 11.04 -1.74
N MET A 38 4.07 11.20 -2.19
CA MET A 38 3.33 12.47 -2.07
C MET A 38 2.71 12.71 -0.69
N GLY A 39 2.81 11.75 0.25
CA GLY A 39 2.12 11.83 1.53
C GLY A 39 0.60 11.78 1.39
N ALA A 40 0.08 11.03 0.41
CA ALA A 40 -1.35 10.81 0.28
C ALA A 40 -1.89 10.02 1.47
N PRO A 41 -3.16 10.23 1.88
CA PRO A 41 -3.80 9.40 2.89
C PRO A 41 -3.96 7.98 2.32
N VAL A 42 -3.10 7.06 2.75
CA VAL A 42 -3.08 5.67 2.30
C VAL A 42 -3.15 4.72 3.49
N VAL A 43 -3.88 3.64 3.33
CA VAL A 43 -3.90 2.49 4.25
C VAL A 43 -3.58 1.23 3.46
N ILE A 44 -3.00 0.24 4.12
CA ILE A 44 -2.71 -1.06 3.52
C ILE A 44 -3.76 -2.06 3.98
N SER A 45 -4.31 -2.80 3.03
CA SER A 45 -5.23 -3.92 3.26
C SER A 45 -4.80 -5.11 2.40
N SER A 46 -5.45 -6.25 2.57
CA SER A 46 -5.11 -7.53 1.94
C SER A 46 -6.17 -8.07 0.98
N ASP A 47 -7.30 -7.37 0.86
CA ASP A 47 -8.44 -7.77 0.02
C ASP A 47 -8.94 -9.17 0.41
N ASP A 48 -8.69 -10.20 -0.41
CA ASP A 48 -9.04 -11.60 -0.18
C ASP A 48 -7.81 -12.50 0.16
N PRO A 49 -7.15 -12.36 1.32
CA PRO A 49 -5.89 -13.07 1.60
C PRO A 49 -5.93 -14.61 1.44
N PRO A 50 -7.03 -15.34 1.74
CA PRO A 50 -7.09 -16.78 1.47
C PRO A 50 -7.01 -17.13 -0.01
N ALA A 51 -7.52 -16.27 -0.90
CA ALA A 51 -7.45 -16.48 -2.36
C ALA A 51 -6.01 -16.39 -2.88
N TRP A 52 -5.15 -15.62 -2.20
CA TRP A 52 -3.75 -15.39 -2.58
C TRP A 52 -2.75 -16.25 -1.80
N LEU A 53 -3.23 -17.13 -0.90
CA LEU A 53 -2.39 -17.88 0.05
C LEU A 53 -1.50 -16.96 0.90
N ALA A 54 -2.02 -15.78 1.25
CA ALA A 54 -1.31 -14.77 2.03
C ALA A 54 -1.76 -14.75 3.50
N SER A 55 -0.88 -14.27 4.39
CA SER A 55 -1.28 -13.93 5.76
C SER A 55 -2.28 -12.77 5.76
N PRO A 56 -3.14 -12.63 6.79
CA PRO A 56 -4.24 -11.66 6.78
C PRO A 56 -3.84 -10.20 6.50
N LEU A 57 -2.60 -9.79 6.79
CA LEU A 57 -2.15 -8.41 6.53
C LEU A 57 -0.62 -8.27 6.37
N SER A 58 0.16 -9.09 7.07
CA SER A 58 1.63 -8.94 7.14
C SER A 58 2.32 -9.05 5.77
N HIS A 59 1.80 -9.86 4.85
CA HIS A 59 2.38 -9.98 3.51
C HIS A 59 2.16 -8.69 2.69
N ASP A 60 0.95 -8.11 2.70
CA ASP A 60 0.71 -6.82 2.03
C ASP A 60 1.53 -5.68 2.64
N PHE A 61 1.72 -5.66 3.97
CA PHE A 61 2.65 -4.73 4.61
C PHE A 61 4.10 -4.93 4.16
N TYR A 62 4.55 -6.18 4.03
CA TYR A 62 5.87 -6.49 3.48
C TYR A 62 6.01 -5.96 2.04
N MET A 63 5.01 -6.21 1.18
CA MET A 63 5.04 -5.71 -0.19
C MET A 63 4.98 -4.18 -0.27
N ALA A 64 4.14 -3.53 0.55
CA ALA A 64 4.06 -2.09 0.62
C ALA A 64 5.40 -1.47 1.08
N PHE A 65 6.01 -1.99 2.14
CA PHE A 65 7.27 -1.47 2.66
C PHE A 65 8.45 -1.73 1.71
N MET A 66 8.56 -2.95 1.16
CA MET A 66 9.72 -3.36 0.38
C MET A 66 9.65 -2.95 -1.10
N ALA A 67 8.45 -2.86 -1.69
CA ALA A 67 8.29 -2.60 -3.11
C ALA A 67 7.74 -1.20 -3.43
N LEU A 68 6.87 -0.64 -2.58
CA LEU A 68 6.29 0.69 -2.80
C LEU A 68 7.03 1.79 -2.02
N GLY A 69 7.66 1.46 -0.89
CA GLY A 69 8.52 2.36 -0.14
C GLY A 69 9.82 2.69 -0.87
N ALA A 70 10.37 3.87 -0.58
CA ALA A 70 11.69 4.27 -1.03
C ALA A 70 12.79 3.58 -0.20
N VAL A 71 14.00 3.50 -0.75
CA VAL A 71 15.17 2.89 -0.07
C VAL A 71 15.53 3.54 1.28
N HIS A 72 15.10 4.77 1.50
CA HIS A 72 15.34 5.54 2.73
C HIS A 72 14.13 5.56 3.67
N ASP A 73 13.04 4.88 3.31
CA ASP A 73 11.91 4.69 4.22
C ASP A 73 12.29 3.71 5.33
N ASP A 74 11.72 3.94 6.49
CA ASP A 74 12.05 3.21 7.71
C ASP A 74 10.80 2.95 8.56
N LEU A 75 11.00 2.68 9.85
CA LEU A 75 9.92 2.42 10.79
C LEU A 75 8.86 3.53 10.84
N ARG A 76 9.20 4.77 10.45
CA ARG A 76 8.25 5.88 10.35
C ARG A 76 7.18 5.60 9.30
N LEU A 77 7.53 5.01 8.15
CA LEU A 77 6.56 4.62 7.13
C LEU A 77 5.60 3.56 7.68
N LEU A 78 6.13 2.49 8.27
CA LEU A 78 5.33 1.42 8.88
C LEU A 78 4.38 1.98 9.95
N LYS A 79 4.90 2.84 10.83
CA LYS A 79 4.10 3.53 11.85
C LYS A 79 2.99 4.37 11.21
N GLN A 80 3.29 5.15 10.18
CA GLN A 80 2.30 6.00 9.53
C GLN A 80 1.18 5.16 8.89
N LEU A 81 1.53 4.09 8.17
CA LEU A 81 0.55 3.20 7.54
C LEU A 81 -0.37 2.52 8.58
N ALA A 82 0.17 2.12 9.73
CA ALA A 82 -0.62 1.56 10.83
C ALA A 82 -1.49 2.61 11.54
N MET A 83 -0.99 3.84 11.72
CA MET A 83 -1.78 4.92 12.33
C MET A 83 -2.89 5.41 11.41
N ASN A 84 -2.71 5.35 10.09
CA ASN A 84 -3.72 5.75 9.12
C ASN A 84 -4.96 4.85 9.12
N SER A 85 -4.87 3.63 9.66
CA SER A 85 -5.96 2.64 9.68
C SER A 85 -6.80 2.65 10.96
N ILE A 86 -6.72 3.71 11.78
CA ILE A 86 -7.50 3.93 13.01
C ILE A 86 -8.49 5.05 12.77
#